data_AF-A0A7S1HXQ0-F1
#
_entry.id   AF-A0A7S1HXQ0-F1
#
_cell.length_a   1.000
_cell.length_b   1.000
_cell.length_c   1.000
_cell.angle_alpha   90.00
_cell.angle_beta   90.00
_cell.angle_gamma   90.00
#
_symmetry.space_group_name_H-M   'P 1'
#
loop_
_entity.id
_entity.type
_entity.pdbx_description
1 polymer ?
#
loop_
_entity_poly.entity_id
_entity_poly.type
_entity_poly.pdbx_seq_one_letter_code
_entity_poly.pdbx_strand_id
1 'polypeptide(L)'
;RYLAILGEVYDVSQGEAFYGPGARYATVVGHDASVPFATAVFNQESLKQDVLALTNREVVDLFGWKEFFESQRRKYPKVGIVADGKFYDSYGKPTKLIDSLRKLLTSAQDDTTERSKYEVCSSDAKPGTLTYDVWCE
;
A
#
# COMPACT_ATOMS: atom_id res chain seq x y z
N ARG A 1 -12.91 -13.47 11.30
CA ARG A 1 -12.87 -12.95 9.90
C ARG A 1 -11.45 -12.49 9.65
N TYR A 2 -10.83 -12.91 8.56
CA TYR A 2 -9.41 -12.68 8.32
C TYR A 2 -9.20 -12.05 6.95
N LEU A 3 -8.15 -11.27 6.79
CA LEU A 3 -7.63 -10.85 5.49
C LEU A 3 -6.11 -10.86 5.56
N ALA A 4 -5.46 -10.91 4.40
CA ALA A 4 -4.01 -10.78 4.33
C ALA A 4 -3.58 -9.48 3.63
N ILE A 5 -2.49 -8.87 4.10
CA ILE A 5 -1.79 -7.76 3.43
C ILE A 5 -0.33 -8.14 3.35
N LEU A 6 0.25 -8.12 2.14
CA LEU A 6 1.61 -8.58 1.85
C LEU A 6 1.88 -9.99 2.42
N GLY A 7 0.87 -10.86 2.38
CA GLY A 7 0.92 -12.21 2.94
C GLY A 7 0.83 -12.29 4.47
N GLU A 8 0.76 -11.17 5.20
CA GLU A 8 0.54 -11.17 6.65
C GLU A 8 -0.95 -11.20 6.97
N VAL A 9 -1.37 -12.12 7.84
CA VAL A 9 -2.79 -12.38 8.14
C VAL A 9 -3.21 -11.61 9.39
N TYR A 10 -4.29 -10.85 9.27
CA TYR A 10 -4.88 -10.04 10.35
C TYR A 10 -6.28 -10.51 10.69
N ASP A 11 -6.60 -10.57 11.99
CA ASP A 11 -7.96 -10.79 12.46
C ASP A 11 -8.73 -9.46 12.46
N VAL A 12 -9.67 -9.32 11.54
CA VAL A 12 -10.49 -8.11 11.37
C VAL A 12 -11.88 -8.22 11.99
N SER A 13 -12.10 -9.21 12.87
CA SER A 13 -13.42 -9.48 13.46
C SER A 13 -13.98 -8.30 14.25
N GLN A 14 -13.14 -7.49 14.90
CA GLN A 14 -13.55 -6.28 15.63
C GLN A 14 -13.93 -5.10 14.70
N GLY A 15 -13.70 -5.23 13.38
CA GLY A 15 -13.98 -4.20 12.39
C GLY A 15 -15.26 -4.45 11.58
N GLU A 16 -16.29 -5.03 12.20
CA GLU A 16 -17.50 -5.48 11.50
C GLU A 16 -18.18 -4.40 10.64
N ALA A 17 -18.15 -3.13 11.04
CA ALA A 17 -18.68 -2.03 10.24
C ALA A 17 -18.00 -1.86 8.87
N PHE A 18 -16.76 -2.34 8.71
CA PHE A 18 -15.98 -2.22 7.47
C PHE A 18 -15.79 -3.56 6.76
N TYR A 19 -15.68 -4.66 7.52
CA TYR A 19 -15.35 -6.01 7.02
C TYR A 19 -16.50 -7.01 7.19
N GLY A 20 -17.64 -6.59 7.75
CA GLY A 20 -18.83 -7.43 7.88
C GLY A 20 -19.57 -7.63 6.54
N PRO A 21 -20.53 -8.55 6.48
CA PRO A 21 -21.36 -8.74 5.28
C PRO A 21 -22.02 -7.43 4.82
N GLY A 22 -21.91 -7.11 3.53
CA GLY A 22 -22.45 -5.87 2.96
C GLY A 22 -21.64 -4.59 3.24
N ALA A 23 -20.56 -4.67 4.03
CA ALA A 23 -19.68 -3.55 4.27
C ALA A 23 -18.71 -3.31 3.10
N ARG A 24 -18.08 -2.12 3.07
CA ARG A 24 -17.22 -1.66 1.96
C ARG A 24 -16.10 -2.64 1.62
N TYR A 25 -15.50 -3.29 2.61
CA TYR A 25 -14.36 -4.19 2.42
C TYR A 25 -14.73 -5.67 2.52
N ALA A 26 -16.03 -6.00 2.49
CA ALA A 26 -16.50 -7.39 2.60
C ALA A 26 -15.90 -8.30 1.51
N THR A 27 -15.72 -7.77 0.29
CA THR A 27 -15.24 -8.54 -0.87
C THR A 27 -13.83 -9.12 -0.67
N VAL A 28 -12.98 -8.44 0.10
CA VAL A 28 -11.56 -8.82 0.27
C VAL A 28 -11.32 -9.66 1.53
N VAL A 29 -12.34 -9.83 2.37
CA VAL A 29 -12.26 -10.72 3.53
C VAL A 29 -12.09 -12.16 3.04
N GLY A 30 -11.21 -12.91 3.69
CA GLY A 30 -10.83 -14.28 3.34
C GLY A 30 -9.80 -14.39 2.24
N HIS A 31 -9.30 -13.25 1.71
CA HIS A 31 -8.36 -13.22 0.60
C HIS A 31 -7.10 -12.42 0.93
N ASP A 32 -6.12 -12.51 0.04
CA ASP A 32 -5.01 -11.58 0.00
C ASP A 32 -5.49 -10.25 -0.59
N ALA A 33 -5.63 -9.25 0.27
CA ALA A 33 -6.19 -7.96 -0.04
C ALA A 33 -5.12 -6.94 -0.49
N SER A 34 -3.87 -7.36 -0.71
CA SER A 34 -2.76 -6.47 -1.07
C SER A 34 -3.09 -5.54 -2.25
N VAL A 35 -3.47 -6.10 -3.40
CA VAL A 35 -3.77 -5.29 -4.60
C VAL A 35 -5.04 -4.45 -4.44
N PRO A 36 -6.16 -4.96 -3.91
CA PRO A 36 -7.32 -4.12 -3.63
C PRO A 36 -7.04 -2.90 -2.73
N PHE A 37 -6.21 -3.05 -1.69
CA PHE A 37 -5.85 -1.93 -0.81
C PHE A 37 -4.89 -0.96 -1.49
N ALA A 38 -3.94 -1.47 -2.28
CA ALA A 38 -3.00 -0.65 -3.05
C ALA A 38 -3.72 0.23 -4.08
N THR A 39 -4.70 -0.34 -4.80
CA THR A 39 -5.42 0.34 -5.90
C THR A 39 -6.71 1.04 -5.44
N ALA A 40 -7.13 0.83 -4.19
CA ALA A 40 -8.43 1.22 -3.64
C ALA A 40 -9.66 0.65 -4.40
N VAL A 41 -9.48 -0.45 -5.14
CA VAL A 41 -10.53 -1.15 -5.90
C VAL A 41 -10.88 -2.46 -5.22
N PHE A 42 -12.11 -2.59 -4.70
CA PHE A 42 -12.54 -3.74 -3.88
C PHE A 42 -13.52 -4.67 -4.61
N ASN A 43 -13.07 -5.29 -5.69
CA ASN A 43 -13.88 -6.22 -6.49
C ASN A 43 -13.15 -7.56 -6.70
N GLN A 44 -13.80 -8.52 -7.37
CA GLN A 44 -13.24 -9.85 -7.61
C GLN A 44 -12.10 -9.86 -8.65
N GLU A 45 -12.03 -8.84 -9.49
CA GLU A 45 -10.98 -8.72 -10.52
C GLU A 45 -9.68 -8.22 -9.90
N SER A 46 -9.73 -7.24 -8.99
CA SER A 46 -8.55 -6.72 -8.30
C SER A 46 -7.87 -7.77 -7.42
N LEU A 47 -8.62 -8.73 -6.88
CA LEU A 47 -8.07 -9.88 -6.16
C LEU A 47 -7.20 -10.81 -7.03
N LYS A 48 -7.43 -10.82 -8.36
CA LYS A 48 -6.69 -11.67 -9.30
C LYS A 48 -5.49 -10.97 -9.92
N GLN A 49 -5.38 -9.66 -9.74
CA GLN A 49 -4.30 -8.86 -10.28
C GLN A 49 -2.95 -9.25 -9.66
N ASP A 50 -1.89 -9.08 -10.44
CA ASP A 50 -0.53 -9.30 -9.97
C ASP A 50 -0.04 -8.08 -9.19
N VAL A 51 0.58 -8.31 -8.04
CA VAL A 51 1.20 -7.25 -7.22
C VAL A 51 2.39 -6.61 -7.95
N LEU A 52 2.99 -7.31 -8.91
CA LEU A 52 4.05 -6.77 -9.77
C LEU A 52 3.55 -5.74 -10.78
N ALA A 53 2.23 -5.67 -11.01
CA ALA A 53 1.62 -4.67 -11.90
C ALA A 53 1.34 -3.33 -11.18
N LEU A 54 1.61 -3.24 -9.88
CA LEU A 54 1.42 -2.01 -9.11
C LEU A 54 2.44 -0.95 -9.50
N THR A 55 1.98 0.29 -9.57
CA THR A 55 2.83 1.47 -9.73
C THR A 55 3.60 1.77 -8.44
N ASN A 56 4.69 2.55 -8.53
CA ASN A 56 5.48 2.95 -7.35
C ASN A 56 4.61 3.59 -6.25
N ARG A 57 3.62 4.41 -6.64
CA ARG A 57 2.69 5.03 -5.69
C ARG A 57 1.81 4.00 -5.00
N GLU A 58 1.23 3.06 -5.74
CA GLU A 58 0.39 2.00 -5.17
C GLU A 58 1.20 1.05 -4.28
N VAL A 59 2.49 0.84 -4.58
CA VAL A 59 3.40 0.11 -3.67
C VAL A 59 3.58 0.88 -2.37
N VAL A 60 3.80 2.20 -2.40
CA VAL A 60 3.87 3.02 -1.19
C VAL A 60 2.56 2.92 -0.38
N ASP A 61 1.41 3.04 -1.05
CA ASP A 61 0.09 2.93 -0.41
C ASP A 61 -0.11 1.54 0.23
N LEU A 62 0.32 0.47 -0.44
CA LEU A 62 0.28 -0.90 0.08
C LEU A 62 1.09 -1.06 1.38
N PHE A 63 2.30 -0.52 1.43
CA PHE A 63 3.11 -0.55 2.65
C PHE A 63 2.53 0.35 3.75
N GLY A 64 1.91 1.48 3.40
CA GLY A 64 1.17 2.31 4.35
C GLY A 64 -0.01 1.57 4.99
N TRP A 65 -0.73 0.74 4.23
CA TRP A 65 -1.76 -0.14 4.79
C TRP A 65 -1.20 -1.21 5.71
N LYS A 66 -0.05 -1.81 5.39
CA LYS A 66 0.64 -2.74 6.30
C LYS A 66 0.96 -2.05 7.63
N GLU A 67 1.55 -0.86 7.59
CA GLU A 67 1.86 -0.07 8.80
C GLU A 67 0.59 0.29 9.59
N PHE A 68 -0.50 0.63 8.91
CA PHE A 68 -1.79 0.86 9.56
C PHE A 68 -2.23 -0.36 10.37
N PHE A 69 -2.22 -1.57 9.79
CA PHE A 69 -2.62 -2.78 10.51
C PHE A 69 -1.66 -3.11 11.67
N GLU A 70 -0.35 -2.90 11.50
CA GLU A 70 0.63 -3.04 12.57
C GLU A 70 0.38 -2.04 13.72
N SER A 71 0.04 -0.80 13.40
CA SER A 71 -0.32 0.23 14.39
C SER A 71 -1.63 -0.10 15.12
N GLN A 72 -2.58 -0.74 14.43
CA GLN A 72 -3.88 -1.12 14.95
C GLN A 72 -3.89 -2.52 15.58
N ARG A 73 -2.73 -3.08 15.97
CA ARG A 73 -2.61 -4.46 16.51
C ARG A 73 -3.56 -4.84 17.64
N ARG A 74 -4.07 -3.87 18.42
CA ARG A 74 -5.07 -4.13 19.48
C ARG A 74 -6.44 -4.48 18.90
N LYS A 75 -6.80 -3.82 17.80
CA LYS A 75 -8.08 -4.01 17.10
C LYS A 75 -7.97 -5.10 16.04
N TYR A 76 -6.84 -5.13 15.33
CA TYR A 76 -6.54 -6.06 14.24
C TYR A 76 -5.24 -6.80 14.52
N PRO A 77 -5.23 -7.79 15.44
CA PRO A 77 -4.02 -8.52 15.75
C PRO A 77 -3.56 -9.31 14.51
N LYS A 78 -2.25 -9.29 14.26
CA LYS A 78 -1.60 -10.20 13.31
C LYS A 78 -1.63 -11.60 13.88
N VAL A 79 -2.24 -12.54 13.16
CA VAL A 79 -2.42 -13.92 13.60
C VAL A 79 -1.50 -14.91 12.88
N GLY A 80 -0.83 -14.47 11.80
CA GLY A 80 0.12 -15.32 11.09
C GLY A 80 0.51 -14.77 9.72
N ILE A 81 0.89 -15.68 8.85
CA ILE A 81 1.24 -15.43 7.45
C ILE A 81 0.57 -16.47 6.56
N VAL A 82 0.33 -16.13 5.30
CA VAL A 82 -0.17 -17.05 4.28
C VAL A 82 1.00 -17.92 3.83
N ALA A 83 1.01 -19.18 4.25
CA ALA A 83 2.01 -20.16 3.85
C ALA A 83 1.86 -20.54 2.37
N ASP A 84 2.99 -20.83 1.72
CA ASP A 84 3.05 -21.19 0.30
C ASP A 84 2.35 -20.17 -0.62
N GLY A 85 2.46 -18.90 -0.24
CA GLY A 85 1.86 -17.76 -0.93
C GLY A 85 2.86 -17.03 -1.84
N LYS A 86 2.41 -15.93 -2.43
CA LYS A 86 3.26 -15.06 -3.26
C LYS A 86 4.42 -14.45 -2.47
N PHE A 87 4.16 -14.09 -1.21
CA PHE A 87 5.06 -13.32 -0.36
C PHE A 87 5.93 -14.17 0.57
N TYR A 88 5.44 -15.35 0.96
CA TYR A 88 6.12 -16.26 1.88
C TYR A 88 6.05 -17.69 1.36
N ASP A 89 7.15 -18.44 1.51
CA ASP A 89 7.19 -19.86 1.17
C ASP A 89 6.44 -20.73 2.19
N SER A 90 6.44 -22.05 1.99
CA SER A 90 5.83 -23.02 2.89
C SER A 90 6.47 -23.08 4.29
N TYR A 91 7.68 -22.54 4.46
CA TYR A 91 8.39 -22.42 5.73
C TYR A 91 8.23 -21.03 6.36
N GLY A 92 7.46 -20.15 5.71
CA GLY A 92 7.26 -18.78 6.17
C GLY A 92 8.43 -17.83 5.91
N LYS A 93 9.38 -18.21 5.04
CA LYS A 93 10.47 -17.32 4.66
C LYS A 93 10.01 -16.36 3.56
N PRO A 94 10.47 -15.10 3.59
CA PRO A 94 10.14 -14.13 2.56
C PRO A 94 10.65 -14.61 1.19
N THR A 95 9.81 -14.44 0.16
CA THR A 95 10.17 -14.74 -1.22
C THR A 95 10.96 -13.58 -1.84
N LYS A 96 11.60 -13.83 -2.99
CA LYS A 96 12.26 -12.76 -3.77
C LYS A 96 11.31 -11.62 -4.14
N LEU A 97 10.01 -11.90 -4.23
CA LEU A 97 8.99 -10.92 -4.56
C LEU A 97 8.88 -9.84 -3.49
N ILE A 98 8.72 -10.23 -2.21
CA ILE A 98 8.58 -9.24 -1.12
C ILE A 98 9.87 -8.43 -0.93
N ASP A 99 11.03 -9.05 -1.15
CA ASP A 99 12.31 -8.34 -1.10
C ASP A 99 12.45 -7.32 -2.24
N SER A 100 12.00 -7.65 -3.45
CA SER A 100 11.96 -6.69 -4.57
C SER A 100 11.00 -5.54 -4.29
N LEU A 101 9.82 -5.81 -3.72
CA LEU A 101 8.84 -4.78 -3.35
C LEU A 101 9.38 -3.82 -2.28
N ARG A 102 10.12 -4.34 -1.28
CA ARG A 102 10.78 -3.51 -0.27
C ARG A 102 11.84 -2.59 -0.89
N LYS A 103 12.62 -3.10 -1.84
CA LYS A 103 13.60 -2.26 -2.57
C LYS A 103 12.91 -1.16 -3.38
N LEU A 104 11.81 -1.49 -4.05
CA LEU A 104 10.99 -0.51 -4.77
C LEU A 104 10.40 0.55 -3.83
N LEU A 105 9.95 0.17 -2.64
CA LEU A 105 9.50 1.10 -1.62
C LEU A 105 10.60 2.09 -1.24
N THR A 106 11.82 1.61 -0.95
CA THR A 106 12.94 2.48 -0.60
C THR A 106 13.21 3.48 -1.72
N SER A 107 13.30 3.03 -2.98
CA SER A 107 13.49 3.95 -4.11
C SER A 107 12.34 4.94 -4.31
N ALA A 108 11.09 4.51 -4.08
CA ALA A 108 9.93 5.39 -4.23
C ALA A 108 9.85 6.45 -3.12
N GLN A 109 10.29 6.12 -1.91
CA GLN A 109 10.42 7.06 -0.79
C GLN A 109 11.57 8.05 -1.02
N ASP A 110 12.69 7.61 -1.57
CA ASP A 110 13.79 8.47 -1.97
C ASP A 110 13.36 9.45 -3.07
N ASP A 111 12.63 8.97 -4.09
CA ASP A 111 12.07 9.83 -5.15
C ASP A 111 11.08 10.84 -4.59
N THR A 112 10.23 10.45 -3.63
CA THR A 112 9.27 11.38 -2.99
C THR A 112 10.01 12.42 -2.14
N THR A 113 11.07 12.01 -1.43
CA THR A 113 11.89 12.90 -0.60
C THR A 113 12.65 13.89 -1.47
N GLU A 114 13.30 13.40 -2.53
CA GLU A 114 13.98 14.26 -3.49
C GLU A 114 12.98 15.16 -4.23
N ARG A 115 11.79 14.69 -4.62
CA ARG A 115 10.79 15.55 -5.26
C ARG A 115 10.22 16.61 -4.30
N SER A 116 9.94 16.24 -3.04
CA SER A 116 9.46 17.17 -2.00
C SER A 116 10.49 18.25 -1.67
N LYS A 117 11.79 17.92 -1.77
CA LYS A 117 12.90 18.87 -1.62
C LYS A 117 12.89 19.95 -2.70
N TYR A 118 12.33 19.70 -3.89
CA TYR A 118 12.20 20.70 -4.97
C TYR A 118 10.75 21.19 -5.19
N GLU A 119 9.78 20.74 -4.39
CA GLU A 119 8.37 21.19 -4.50
C GLU A 119 8.11 22.53 -3.79
N VAL A 120 9.03 23.03 -2.96
CA VAL A 120 8.95 24.35 -2.31
C VAL A 120 9.62 25.43 -3.20
N CYS A 121 9.26 25.44 -4.47
CA CYS A 121 9.66 26.49 -5.41
C CYS A 121 8.43 27.31 -5.79
N SER A 122 8.42 28.58 -5.37
CA SER A 122 7.38 29.53 -5.77
C SER A 122 7.75 30.15 -7.10
N SER A 123 6.75 30.43 -7.93
CA SER A 123 6.95 31.15 -9.19
C SER A 123 5.99 32.32 -9.30
N ASP A 124 6.49 33.53 -9.53
CA ASP A 124 5.70 34.72 -9.86
C ASP A 124 5.90 35.11 -11.32
N ALA A 125 4.80 35.50 -11.98
CA ALA A 125 4.84 36.04 -13.32
C ALA A 125 5.26 37.52 -13.29
N LYS A 126 6.19 37.92 -14.15
CA LYS A 126 6.56 39.33 -14.31
C LYS A 126 5.43 40.10 -15.02
N PRO A 127 5.00 41.26 -14.47
CA PRO A 127 3.95 42.04 -15.12
C PRO A 127 4.42 42.55 -16.49
N GLY A 128 3.63 42.26 -17.53
CA GLY A 128 3.86 42.74 -18.89
C GLY A 128 4.74 41.84 -19.78
N THR A 129 5.18 40.68 -19.29
CA THR A 129 5.97 39.71 -20.07
C THR A 129 5.49 38.27 -19.85
N LEU A 130 5.79 37.36 -20.78
CA LEU A 130 5.55 35.91 -20.62
C LEU A 130 6.68 35.22 -19.82
N THR A 131 7.32 35.95 -18.90
CA THR A 131 8.45 35.46 -18.13
C THR A 131 8.05 35.28 -16.66
N TYR A 132 8.52 34.19 -16.07
CA TYR A 132 8.26 33.82 -14.68
C TYR A 132 9.59 33.86 -13.90
N ASP A 133 9.58 34.41 -12.69
CA ASP A 133 10.66 34.24 -11.73
C ASP A 133 10.31 33.04 -10.87
N VAL A 134 11.20 32.04 -10.81
CA VAL A 134 11.11 30.94 -9.85
C VAL A 134 12.15 31.17 -8.76
N TRP A 135 11.74 31.07 -7.51
CA TRP A 135 12.65 30.98 -6.38
C TRP A 135 12.27 29.79 -5.52
N CYS A 136 13.29 29.11 -5.02
CA CYS A 136 13.17 28.01 -4.07
C CYS A 136 13.86 28.47 -2.79
N GLU A 137 13.27 28.18 -1.61
CA GLU A 137 13.94 28.42 -0.32
C GLU A 137 15.14 27.48 -0.11
#